data_AF-A0A7C5GU50-F1
#
_entry.id   AF-A0A7C5GU50-F1
#
_cell.length_a   1.000
_cell.length_b   1.000
_cell.length_c   1.000
_cell.angle_alpha   90.00
_cell.angle_beta   90.00
_cell.angle_gamma   90.00
#
_symmetry.space_group_name_H-M   'P 1'
#
loop_
_entity.id
_entity.type
_entity.pdbx_description
1 polymer ?
#
loop_
_entity_poly.entity_id
_entity_poly.type
_entity_poly.pdbx_seq_one_letter_code
_entity_poly.pdbx_strand_id
1 'polypeptide(L)' 'MPTLNQLVRKGRKKVKKGTASPALDACPQKRGVCVRVYTTTPKKPNSALRKVARVRLTNGMEVTAYIPGIGH' A
#
# COMPACT_ATOMS: atom_id res chain seq x y z
N MET A 1 -23.37 22.02 -16.09
CA MET A 1 -23.21 22.95 -14.95
C MET A 1 -24.47 22.86 -14.09
N PRO A 2 -24.37 22.56 -12.78
CA PRO A 2 -25.57 22.46 -11.93
C PRO A 2 -26.12 23.83 -11.55
N THR A 3 -27.45 23.95 -11.46
CA THR A 3 -28.14 25.19 -11.03
C THR A 3 -28.12 25.35 -9.51
N LEU A 4 -28.37 26.57 -9.01
CA LEU A 4 -28.38 26.86 -7.58
C LEU A 4 -29.39 25.97 -6.82
N ASN A 5 -30.60 25.81 -7.37
CA ASN A 5 -31.63 24.94 -6.79
C ASN A 5 -31.23 23.46 -6.75
N GLN A 6 -30.40 22.99 -7.69
CA GLN A 6 -29.85 21.63 -7.66
C GLN A 6 -28.84 21.46 -6.52
N LEU A 7 -28.01 22.47 -6.26
CA LEU A 7 -27.04 22.45 -5.16
C LEU A 7 -27.71 22.60 -3.78
N VAL A 8 -28.79 23.37 -3.69
CA VAL A 8 -29.62 23.50 -2.47
C VAL A 8 -30.30 22.17 -2.14
N ARG A 9 -30.86 21.47 -3.14
CA ARG A 9 -31.49 20.14 -2.95
C ARG A 9 -30.46 19.01 -2.76
N LYS A 10 -29.32 19.09 -3.44
CA LYS A 10 -28.24 18.09 -3.41
C LYS A 10 -26.88 18.79 -3.37
N GLY A 11 -26.35 18.95 -2.16
CA GLY A 11 -25.02 19.52 -1.95
C GLY A 11 -23.92 18.69 -2.63
N ARG A 12 -22.81 19.36 -2.97
CA ARG A 12 -21.63 18.67 -3.54
C ARG A 12 -21.02 17.74 -2.48
N LYS A 13 -20.69 16.52 -2.89
CA LYS A 13 -19.94 15.57 -2.05
C LYS A 13 -18.45 15.65 -2.38
N LYS A 14 -17.60 15.75 -1.36
CA LYS A 14 -16.16 15.60 -1.51
C LYS A 14 -15.84 14.14 -1.86
N VAL A 15 -14.97 13.93 -2.83
CA VAL A 15 -14.49 12.59 -3.18
C VAL A 15 -13.50 12.12 -2.10
N LYS A 16 -13.79 10.99 -1.46
CA LYS A 16 -12.86 10.36 -0.52
C LYS A 16 -11.81 9.57 -1.30
N LYS A 17 -10.53 9.75 -0.97
CA LYS A 17 -9.41 8.98 -1.55
C LYS A 17 -8.95 7.93 -0.54
N GLY A 18 -8.68 6.70 -1.01
CA GLY A 18 -8.05 5.67 -0.21
C GLY A 18 -6.55 5.94 -0.03
N THR A 19 -5.96 5.41 1.05
CA THR A 19 -4.51 5.47 1.26
C THR A 19 -3.83 4.38 0.43
N ALA A 20 -2.60 4.65 -0.05
CA ALA A 20 -1.80 3.64 -0.74
C ALA A 20 -1.28 2.56 0.23
N SER A 21 -1.23 2.88 1.53
CA SER A 21 -0.68 2.03 2.59
C SER A 21 -1.71 1.77 3.70
N PRO A 22 -2.80 1.03 3.41
CA PRO A 22 -3.84 0.75 4.40
C PRO A 22 -3.32 -0.12 5.55
N ALA A 23 -2.34 -0.99 5.29
CA ALA A 23 -1.79 -1.90 6.30
C ALA A 23 -1.02 -1.20 7.43
N LEU A 24 -0.63 0.06 7.24
CA LEU A 24 0.06 0.85 8.26
C LEU A 24 -0.89 1.58 9.20
N ASP A 25 -2.19 1.64 8.92
CA ASP A 25 -3.21 2.20 9.83
C ASP A 25 -2.82 3.59 10.37
N ALA A 26 -2.47 4.50 9.44
CA ALA A 26 -1.99 5.86 9.71
C ALA A 26 -0.72 6.00 10.58
N CYS A 27 -0.07 4.88 10.95
CA CYS A 27 1.24 4.90 11.58
C CYS A 27 2.34 5.10 10.52
N PRO A 28 3.45 5.78 10.86
CA PRO A 28 4.57 5.92 9.92
C PRO A 28 5.24 4.56 9.64
N GLN A 29 5.30 3.68 10.64
CA GLN A 29 5.96 2.37 10.57
C GLN A 29 5.22 1.39 11.49
N LYS A 30 5.22 0.09 11.15
CA LYS A 30 4.74 -0.99 12.02
C LYS A 30 5.76 -2.11 12.09
N ARG A 31 5.94 -2.67 13.29
CA ARG A 31 6.74 -3.88 13.52
C ARG A 31 6.04 -5.09 12.88
N GLY A 32 6.82 -6.03 12.37
CA GLY A 32 6.34 -7.30 11.85
C GLY A 32 7.41 -8.38 11.85
N VAL A 33 6.98 -9.61 11.59
CA VAL A 33 7.84 -10.81 11.53
C VAL A 33 7.83 -11.36 10.11
N CYS A 34 9.01 -11.71 9.59
CA CYS A 34 9.14 -12.33 8.27
C CYS A 34 8.60 -13.78 8.30
N VAL A 35 7.59 -14.05 7.48
CA VAL A 35 7.01 -15.39 7.29
C VAL A 35 7.79 -16.16 6.22
N ARG A 36 8.18 -15.48 5.13
CA ARG A 36 8.93 -16.08 4.03
C ARG A 36 9.81 -15.03 3.34
N VAL A 37 11.07 -15.35 3.11
CA VAL A 37 12.01 -14.53 2.32
C VAL A 37 12.25 -15.23 0.99
N TYR A 38 12.14 -14.50 -0.13
CA TYR A 38 12.26 -15.06 -1.47
C TYR A 38 12.61 -13.96 -2.49
N THR A 39 12.88 -14.36 -3.74
CA THR A 39 13.16 -13.44 -4.83
C THR A 39 11.99 -13.37 -5.82
N THR A 40 11.77 -12.20 -6.43
CA THR A 40 10.75 -12.00 -7.47
C THR A 40 11.34 -11.27 -8.69
N THR A 41 10.89 -11.64 -9.87
CA THR A 41 11.24 -10.94 -11.11
C THR A 41 10.33 -9.70 -11.26
N PRO A 42 10.88 -8.51 -11.62
CA PRO A 42 10.09 -7.31 -11.82
C PRO A 42 9.27 -7.40 -13.12
N LYS A 43 8.28 -6.51 -13.28
CA LYS A 43 7.56 -6.35 -14.55
C LYS A 43 8.51 -5.77 -15.63
N LYS A 44 8.29 -6.19 -16.89
CA LYS A 44 8.90 -5.60 -18.09
C LYS A 44 8.77 -4.06 -18.05
N PRO A 45 9.77 -3.26 -18.46
CA PRO A 45 10.99 -3.56 -19.23
C PRO A 45 12.19 -4.07 -18.42
N ASN A 46 12.05 -4.15 -17.10
CA ASN A 46 13.17 -4.46 -16.23
C ASN A 46 13.41 -5.96 -16.13
N SER A 47 14.67 -6.33 -15.88
CA SER A 47 15.08 -7.70 -15.55
C SER A 47 16.01 -7.67 -14.34
N ALA A 48 15.65 -8.40 -13.28
CA ALA A 48 16.43 -8.53 -12.05
C ALA A 48 15.80 -9.63 -11.15
N LEU A 49 16.52 -10.05 -10.12
CA LEU A 49 15.97 -10.79 -8.98
C LEU A 49 15.84 -9.85 -7.78
N ARG A 50 14.61 -9.39 -7.49
CA ARG A 50 14.32 -8.50 -6.36
C ARG A 50 14.17 -9.32 -5.08
N LYS A 51 14.92 -8.97 -4.03
CA LYS A 51 14.78 -9.59 -2.70
C LYS A 51 13.55 -9.03 -2.00
N VAL A 52 12.65 -9.90 -1.58
CA VAL A 52 11.34 -9.55 -1.04
C VAL A 52 11.00 -10.49 0.12
N ALA A 53 10.25 -9.99 1.10
CA ALA A 53 9.73 -10.80 2.20
C ALA A 53 8.20 -10.70 2.30
N ARG A 54 7.55 -11.81 2.67
CA ARG A 54 6.21 -11.78 3.27
C ARG A 54 6.36 -11.50 4.75
N VAL A 55 5.73 -10.44 5.24
CA VAL A 55 5.84 -9.95 6.61
C VAL A 55 4.46 -9.92 7.24
N ARG A 56 4.30 -10.54 8.40
CA ARG A 56 3.09 -10.43 9.23
C ARG A 56 3.28 -9.28 10.21
N LEU A 57 2.48 -8.22 10.05
CA LEU A 57 2.51 -7.04 10.90
C LEU A 57 1.82 -7.29 12.24
N THR A 58 2.11 -6.45 13.22
CA THR A 58 1.48 -6.46 14.56
C THR A 58 -0.05 -6.35 14.55
N ASN A 59 -0.65 -5.74 13.52
CA ASN A 59 -2.10 -5.70 13.32
C ASN A 59 -2.67 -6.95 12.63
N GLY A 60 -1.87 -8.01 12.48
CA GLY A 60 -2.28 -9.30 11.92
C GLY A 60 -2.31 -9.36 10.38
N MET A 61 -2.11 -8.23 9.70
CA MET A 61 -2.10 -8.17 8.24
C MET A 61 -0.78 -8.72 7.67
N GLU A 62 -0.88 -9.51 6.60
CA GLU A 62 0.29 -9.97 5.86
C GLU A 62 0.55 -9.14 4.61
N VAL A 63 1.74 -8.56 4.54
CA VAL A 63 2.17 -7.69 3.44
C VAL A 63 3.43 -8.23 2.78
N THR A 64 3.67 -7.79 1.56
CA THR A 64 4.87 -8.08 0.80
C THR A 64 5.77 -6.85 0.84
N ALA A 65 6.99 -6.97 1.37
CA ALA A 65 7.92 -5.87 1.58
C ALA A 65 9.22 -6.09 0.80
N TYR A 66 9.72 -5.03 0.16
CA TYR A 66 11.03 -5.03 -0.50
C TYR A 66 12.14 -4.93 0.54
N ILE A 67 13.22 -5.69 0.35
CA ILE A 67 14.43 -5.60 1.18
C ILE A 67 15.45 -4.75 0.41
N PRO A 68 15.73 -3.51 0.87
CA PRO A 68 16.70 -2.64 0.20
C PRO A 68 18.14 -3.05 0.53
N GLY A 69 19.07 -2.81 -0.41
CA GLY A 69 20.50 -3.08 -0.22
C GLY A 69 21.00 -4.36 -0.89
N ILE A 70 22.20 -4.79 -0.49
CA ILE A 70 22.95 -5.95 -1.01
C ILE A 70 23.37 -6.81 0.19
N GLY A 71 23.42 -8.14 0.03
CA GLY A 71 24.00 -9.05 1.02
C GLY A 71 23.04 -9.68 2.05
N HIS A 72 21.74 -9.36 1.98
CA HIS A 72 20.69 -9.99 2.81
C HIS A 72 20.24 -11.36 2.31
#